data_AF-A0AA88QAG1-F1
#
_entry.id   AF-A0AA88QAG1-F1
#
_cell.length_a   1.000
_cell.length_b   1.000
_cell.length_c   1.000
_cell.angle_alpha   90.00
_cell.angle_beta   90.00
_cell.angle_gamma   90.00
#
_symmetry.space_group_name_H-M   'P 1'
#
loop_
_entity.id
_entity.type
_entity.pdbx_description
1 polymer ?
#
loop_
_entity_poly.entity_id
_entity_poly.type
_entity_poly.pdbx_seq_one_letter_code
_entity_poly.pdbx_strand_id
1 'polypeptide(L)'
;METLDIAALDNLVQIFGAQVQGSLHKLRVMRLNNCDKLLNVAVSDSIRLLPNLAELEVKFCSSLEAVFDFEVLRVSEEDAQAMLCQLETLKLSNLSVLSDICKKVPKETRCFQNLRSLHINCCNSLRYLLSHSLAKLLLNLQNIRLKGCEMIEEIITGEEGSSETCVVSGIVFPQLRILELEDLNNLRLFCASAHNFEFPLLDKVLIRNCPSMNTFCSGLVSAPKLDQLNAGNDQRVRMDNLNNAIHRMKEKEIERSEFKEKGILNMSEFIDAGDHLVARSHNWSWESERRHFLIARSVFCLKRAESVEAKSKTTAILGSDSNDPLIGSESPNESRVEWYEAHDDNIAGPRTYDVTITYDRDEGTPRLWLKGYDASGWLLDPEDMLEDVIEDKGQAQVTTKTHHPHFDGKHLSICPMLQGDPMKKIIHDLVSSAEIHKYLCLLLESMAPIIPTIETVQLL
;
A
#
# COMPACT_ATOMS: atom_id res chain seq x y z
N MET A 1 -4.35 41.36 3.51
CA MET A 1 -4.39 40.18 2.63
C MET A 1 -5.13 39.09 3.37
N GLU A 2 -6.28 38.64 2.85
CA GLU A 2 -7.10 37.59 3.47
C GLU A 2 -6.77 36.19 2.95
N THR A 3 -6.24 36.11 1.73
CA THR A 3 -5.84 34.87 1.08
C THR A 3 -4.38 34.99 0.63
N LEU A 4 -3.59 33.96 0.91
CA LEU A 4 -2.22 33.80 0.43
C LEU A 4 -2.14 32.52 -0.38
N ASP A 5 -1.94 32.64 -1.68
CA ASP A 5 -1.72 31.50 -2.58
C ASP A 5 -0.26 31.53 -3.05
N ILE A 6 0.49 30.47 -2.78
CA ILE A 6 1.88 30.29 -3.18
C ILE A 6 1.97 29.03 -4.05
N ALA A 7 2.59 29.17 -5.23
CA ALA A 7 2.78 28.06 -6.15
C ALA A 7 4.19 28.06 -6.76
N ALA A 8 4.79 26.88 -6.93
CA ALA A 8 6.04 26.67 -7.68
C ALA A 8 7.22 27.55 -7.20
N LEU A 9 7.34 27.73 -5.88
CA LEU A 9 8.48 28.43 -5.28
C LEU A 9 9.53 27.44 -4.79
N ASP A 10 10.33 26.96 -5.74
CA ASP A 10 11.32 25.89 -5.54
C ASP A 10 12.51 26.28 -4.64
N ASN A 11 12.55 27.50 -4.11
CA ASN A 11 13.57 27.94 -3.16
C ASN A 11 13.00 28.25 -1.76
N LEU A 12 11.69 28.08 -1.57
CA LEU A 12 11.02 28.39 -0.33
C LEU A 12 11.16 27.23 0.66
N VAL A 13 12.07 27.38 1.62
CA VAL A 13 12.32 26.36 2.66
C VAL A 13 11.32 26.45 3.81
N GLN A 14 10.82 27.65 4.09
CA GLN A 14 9.83 27.94 5.13
C GLN A 14 8.97 29.14 4.70
N ILE A 15 7.66 29.13 5.00
CA ILE A 15 6.80 30.30 4.73
C ILE A 15 7.10 31.42 5.73
N PHE A 16 7.35 31.06 6.99
CA PHE A 16 7.59 32.01 8.07
C PHE A 16 8.82 31.59 8.89
N GLY A 17 9.91 32.33 8.80
CA GLY A 17 11.10 32.11 9.61
C GLY A 17 11.03 32.79 10.98
N ALA A 18 11.94 32.42 11.89
CA ALA A 18 12.03 32.92 13.27
C ALA A 18 12.21 34.45 13.43
N GLN A 19 12.43 35.18 12.33
CA GLN A 19 12.70 36.63 12.31
C GLN A 19 11.55 37.47 11.72
N VAL A 20 10.42 36.85 11.32
CA VAL A 20 9.30 37.61 10.74
C VAL A 20 8.61 38.43 11.84
N GLN A 21 8.87 39.74 11.86
CA GLN A 21 8.17 40.69 12.73
C GLN A 21 6.85 41.13 12.06
N GLY A 22 5.71 40.75 12.65
CA GLY A 22 4.39 41.21 12.23
C GLY A 22 3.30 40.16 12.40
N SER A 23 2.05 40.57 12.65
CA SER A 23 0.91 39.65 12.76
C SER A 23 0.12 39.60 11.45
N LEU A 24 -0.08 38.40 10.88
CA LEU A 24 -0.96 38.17 9.73
C LEU A 24 -2.42 38.00 10.17
N HIS A 25 -2.89 38.86 11.08
CA HIS A 25 -4.24 38.84 11.63
C HIS A 25 -5.35 38.97 10.56
N LYS A 26 -5.07 39.44 9.35
CA LYS A 26 -6.06 39.45 8.26
C LYS A 26 -6.08 38.15 7.47
N LEU A 27 -5.04 37.33 7.53
CA LEU A 27 -4.92 36.12 6.72
C LEU A 27 -5.88 35.05 7.25
N ARG A 28 -6.80 34.62 6.38
CA ARG A 28 -7.81 33.61 6.66
C ARG A 28 -7.62 32.34 5.84
N VAL A 29 -7.07 32.44 4.63
CA VAL A 29 -6.88 31.29 3.75
C VAL A 29 -5.44 31.24 3.26
N MET A 30 -4.81 30.08 3.36
CA MET A 30 -3.46 29.85 2.85
C MET A 30 -3.46 28.61 1.97
N ARG A 31 -2.97 28.75 0.74
CA ARG A 31 -2.79 27.63 -0.20
C ARG A 31 -1.37 27.55 -0.68
N LEU A 32 -0.77 26.37 -0.54
CA LEU A 32 0.60 26.09 -0.94
C LEU A 32 0.56 24.95 -1.97
N ASN A 33 1.15 25.16 -3.13
CA ASN A 33 1.13 24.18 -4.22
C ASN A 33 2.52 24.04 -4.85
N ASN A 34 2.99 22.81 -5.11
CA ASN A 34 4.29 22.56 -5.77
C ASN A 34 5.45 23.34 -5.11
N CYS A 35 5.57 23.32 -3.78
CA CYS A 35 6.66 23.98 -3.06
C CYS A 35 7.65 22.92 -2.58
N ASP A 36 8.45 22.37 -3.50
CA ASP A 36 9.21 21.14 -3.27
C ASP A 36 10.37 21.26 -2.29
N LYS A 37 10.83 22.47 -1.95
CA LYS A 37 11.83 22.67 -0.89
C LYS A 37 11.25 23.05 0.47
N LEU A 38 9.93 23.18 0.57
CA LEU A 38 9.27 23.59 1.80
C LEU A 38 9.29 22.43 2.81
N LEU A 39 9.96 22.62 3.94
CA LEU A 39 10.06 21.59 5.00
C LEU A 39 8.89 21.70 5.99
N ASN A 40 8.47 22.92 6.31
CA ASN A 40 7.36 23.22 7.21
C ASN A 40 6.54 24.43 6.77
N VAL A 41 5.25 24.45 7.11
CA VAL A 41 4.41 25.64 6.88
C VAL A 41 4.73 26.71 7.92
N ALA A 42 4.78 26.34 9.20
CA ALA A 42 5.18 27.23 10.28
C ALA A 42 5.92 26.47 11.40
N VAL A 43 6.92 27.12 11.99
CA VAL A 43 7.80 26.58 13.03
C VAL A 43 7.88 27.54 14.23
N SER A 44 7.86 27.02 15.45
CA SER A 44 8.01 27.76 16.71
C SER A 44 7.06 28.97 16.79
N ASP A 45 7.58 30.16 17.14
CA ASP A 45 6.78 31.38 17.30
C ASP A 45 6.10 31.86 16.02
N SER A 46 6.52 31.40 14.83
CA SER A 46 5.88 31.80 13.58
C SER A 46 4.43 31.30 13.46
N ILE A 47 4.07 30.26 14.21
CA ILE A 47 2.68 29.77 14.30
C ILE A 47 1.78 30.87 14.92
N ARG A 48 2.32 31.74 15.80
CA ARG A 48 1.60 32.87 16.41
C ARG A 48 1.24 33.95 15.39
N LEU A 49 1.88 33.97 14.23
CA LEU A 49 1.62 34.95 13.17
C LEU A 49 0.32 34.65 12.41
N LEU A 50 -0.30 33.48 12.64
CA LEU A 50 -1.49 32.98 11.94
C LEU A 50 -2.74 32.90 12.84
N PRO A 51 -3.09 33.94 13.63
CA PRO A 51 -4.13 33.83 14.65
C PRO A 51 -5.54 33.63 14.07
N ASN A 52 -5.79 34.06 12.83
CA ASN A 52 -7.11 34.04 12.18
C ASN A 52 -7.17 33.12 10.95
N LEU A 53 -6.16 32.26 10.76
CA LEU A 53 -6.15 31.31 9.66
C LEU A 53 -7.32 30.34 9.83
N ALA A 54 -8.24 30.32 8.87
CA ALA A 54 -9.45 29.52 8.86
C ALA A 54 -9.35 28.33 7.89
N GLU A 55 -8.59 28.44 6.81
CA GLU A 55 -8.36 27.35 5.86
C GLU A 55 -6.88 27.25 5.48
N LEU A 56 -6.33 26.05 5.57
CA LEU A 56 -5.00 25.71 5.06
C LEU A 56 -5.13 24.56 4.07
N GLU A 57 -4.60 24.77 2.87
CA GLU A 57 -4.51 23.77 1.81
C GLU A 57 -3.06 23.63 1.34
N VAL A 58 -2.51 22.42 1.39
CA VAL A 58 -1.13 22.14 0.94
C VAL A 58 -1.15 20.97 -0.03
N LYS A 59 -0.61 21.17 -1.23
CA LYS A 59 -0.61 20.18 -2.31
C LYS A 59 0.75 20.03 -2.95
N PHE A 60 1.14 18.80 -3.24
CA PHE A 60 2.31 18.49 -4.06
C PHE A 60 3.61 19.14 -3.54
N CYS A 61 3.81 19.22 -2.22
CA CYS A 61 5.06 19.68 -1.62
C CYS A 61 5.87 18.46 -1.17
N SER A 62 6.77 17.98 -2.03
CA SER A 62 7.41 16.67 -1.85
C SER A 62 8.39 16.57 -0.68
N SER A 63 8.93 17.69 -0.18
CA SER A 63 9.83 17.75 0.99
C SER A 63 9.16 18.17 2.30
N LEU A 64 7.84 18.36 2.34
CA LEU A 64 7.16 18.82 3.56
C LEU A 64 7.11 17.70 4.61
N GLU A 65 7.89 17.84 5.67
CA GLU A 65 7.99 16.84 6.74
C GLU A 65 6.93 17.01 7.82
N ALA A 66 6.60 18.26 8.16
CA ALA A 66 5.50 18.57 9.08
C ALA A 66 4.80 19.87 8.73
N VAL A 67 3.49 19.95 8.96
CA VAL A 67 2.75 21.19 8.70
C VAL A 67 3.12 22.25 9.73
N PHE A 68 2.95 21.92 11.01
CA PHE A 68 3.29 22.80 12.13
C PHE A 68 4.31 22.13 13.03
N ASP A 69 5.45 22.79 13.25
CA ASP A 69 6.46 22.31 14.19
C ASP A 69 6.56 23.25 15.40
N PHE A 70 6.19 22.75 16.58
CA PHE A 70 6.21 23.53 17.83
C PHE A 70 7.56 23.46 18.55
N GLU A 71 8.63 23.00 17.89
CA GLU A 71 9.97 22.93 18.48
C GLU A 71 10.41 24.26 19.11
N VAL A 72 10.99 24.20 20.31
CA VAL A 72 11.45 25.36 21.11
C VAL A 72 10.35 26.39 21.46
N LEU A 73 9.05 26.12 21.22
CA LEU A 73 7.99 27.04 21.62
C LEU A 73 7.87 27.08 23.15
N ARG A 74 8.22 28.22 23.76
CA ARG A 74 8.00 28.47 25.19
C ARG A 74 6.60 29.01 25.39
N VAL A 75 5.78 28.28 26.14
CA VAL A 75 4.45 28.70 26.55
C VAL A 75 4.50 28.87 28.07
N SER A 76 4.18 30.08 28.57
CA SER A 76 4.00 30.27 30.02
C SER A 76 2.65 29.64 30.42
N GLU A 77 2.53 29.12 31.65
CA GLU A 77 1.25 28.54 32.12
C GLU A 77 0.10 29.57 32.13
N GLU A 78 0.42 30.87 32.25
CA GLU A 78 -0.54 31.98 32.23
C GLU A 78 -0.97 32.35 30.79
N ASP A 79 -0.13 32.06 29.78
CA ASP A 79 -0.39 32.25 28.35
C ASP A 79 -0.75 30.94 27.65
N ALA A 80 -1.71 30.15 28.19
CA ALA A 80 -2.24 28.95 27.53
C ALA A 80 -2.94 29.29 26.19
N GLN A 81 -2.13 29.66 25.20
CA GLN A 81 -2.54 30.47 24.07
C GLN A 81 -3.24 29.56 23.06
N ALA A 82 -4.45 29.98 22.68
CA ALA A 82 -5.22 29.39 21.60
C ALA A 82 -4.48 29.60 20.27
N MET A 83 -3.68 28.62 19.85
CA MET A 83 -2.93 28.67 18.59
C MET A 83 -3.70 27.92 17.51
N LEU A 84 -3.81 28.50 16.31
CA LEU A 84 -4.55 27.90 15.21
C LEU A 84 -6.02 27.55 15.57
N CYS A 85 -6.60 28.19 16.60
CA CYS A 85 -7.95 27.87 17.05
C CYS A 85 -9.02 28.35 16.07
N GLN A 86 -8.70 29.25 15.16
CA GLN A 86 -9.61 29.68 14.09
C GLN A 86 -9.58 28.74 12.88
N LEU A 87 -8.67 27.77 12.82
CA LEU A 87 -8.57 26.87 11.68
C LEU A 87 -9.80 25.97 11.64
N GLU A 88 -10.61 26.10 10.59
CA GLU A 88 -11.83 25.33 10.37
C GLU A 88 -11.60 24.18 9.38
N THR A 89 -10.70 24.36 8.41
CA THR A 89 -10.45 23.38 7.36
C THR A 89 -8.95 23.17 7.13
N LEU A 90 -8.52 21.91 7.18
CA LEU A 90 -7.18 21.48 6.82
C LEU A 90 -7.25 20.46 5.68
N LYS A 91 -6.60 20.78 4.55
CA LYS A 91 -6.53 19.95 3.35
C LYS A 91 -5.08 19.68 2.98
N LEU A 92 -4.65 18.43 3.06
CA LEU A 92 -3.29 18.01 2.69
C LEU A 92 -3.38 17.00 1.56
N SER A 93 -2.61 17.17 0.49
CA SER A 93 -2.64 16.23 -0.64
C SER A 93 -1.28 16.02 -1.29
N ASN A 94 -0.95 14.77 -1.59
CA ASN A 94 0.29 14.39 -2.29
C ASN A 94 1.54 14.93 -1.58
N LEU A 95 1.70 14.60 -0.30
CA LEU A 95 2.85 15.01 0.53
C LEU A 95 3.63 13.76 0.92
N SER A 96 4.60 13.40 0.09
CA SER A 96 5.26 12.09 0.12
C SER A 96 6.00 11.81 1.42
N VAL A 97 6.63 12.82 2.03
CA VAL A 97 7.46 12.67 3.24
C VAL A 97 6.80 13.23 4.50
N LEU A 98 5.54 13.67 4.44
CA LEU A 98 4.84 14.22 5.61
C LEU A 98 4.74 13.15 6.70
N SER A 99 5.46 13.33 7.80
CA SER A 99 5.46 12.41 8.93
C SER A 99 4.44 12.82 10.00
N ASP A 100 4.17 14.12 10.14
CA ASP A 100 3.35 14.67 11.22
C ASP A 100 2.57 15.89 10.77
N ILE A 101 1.30 16.00 11.14
CA ILE A 101 0.56 17.28 10.97
C ILE A 101 1.11 18.31 11.96
N CYS A 102 1.31 17.90 13.22
CA CYS A 102 1.88 18.74 14.26
C CYS A 102 2.98 18.01 15.03
N LYS A 103 4.20 18.56 15.03
CA LYS A 103 5.32 18.06 15.83
C LYS A 103 5.41 18.79 17.17
N LYS A 104 5.77 18.06 18.23
CA LYS A 104 6.18 18.60 19.55
C LYS A 104 5.18 19.57 20.19
N VAL A 105 3.87 19.35 20.02
CA VAL A 105 2.83 20.21 20.60
C VAL A 105 2.96 20.25 22.14
N PRO A 106 3.17 21.42 22.76
CA PRO A 106 3.27 21.53 24.21
C PRO A 106 1.96 21.10 24.88
N LYS A 107 2.04 20.44 26.05
CA LYS A 107 0.88 19.82 26.73
C LYS A 107 -0.21 20.83 27.08
N GLU A 108 0.18 22.08 27.30
CA GLU A 108 -0.68 23.20 27.70
C GLU A 108 -1.33 23.88 26.47
N THR A 109 -0.84 23.59 25.26
CA THR A 109 -1.30 24.25 24.04
C THR A 109 -2.61 23.65 23.55
N ARG A 110 -3.61 24.49 23.36
CA ARG A 110 -4.89 24.11 22.76
C ARG A 110 -4.89 24.53 21.29
N CYS A 111 -4.69 23.57 20.40
CA CYS A 111 -4.75 23.78 18.95
C CYS A 111 -6.06 23.27 18.36
N PHE A 112 -6.47 23.83 17.21
CA PHE A 112 -7.54 23.28 16.34
C PHE A 112 -8.95 23.19 16.96
N GLN A 113 -9.26 24.04 17.95
CA GLN A 113 -10.56 24.00 18.64
C GLN A 113 -11.76 24.19 17.70
N ASN A 114 -11.64 24.99 16.63
CA ASN A 114 -12.70 25.20 15.64
C ASN A 114 -12.54 24.33 14.38
N LEU A 115 -11.63 23.35 14.36
CA LEU A 115 -11.43 22.52 13.18
C LEU A 115 -12.68 21.69 12.93
N ARG A 116 -13.28 21.87 11.75
CA ARG A 116 -14.51 21.20 11.29
C ARG A 116 -14.22 20.13 10.26
N SER A 117 -13.18 20.31 9.46
CA SER A 117 -12.92 19.43 8.33
C SER A 117 -11.45 19.11 8.17
N LEU A 118 -11.16 17.81 8.13
CA LEU A 118 -9.83 17.27 7.90
C LEU A 118 -9.86 16.38 6.65
N HIS A 119 -9.12 16.79 5.61
CA HIS A 119 -9.04 16.09 4.34
C HIS A 119 -7.59 15.78 4.00
N ILE A 120 -7.21 14.51 4.07
CA ILE A 120 -5.83 14.08 3.82
C ILE A 120 -5.84 13.05 2.69
N ASN A 121 -5.04 13.28 1.66
CA ASN A 121 -5.01 12.44 0.46
C ASN A 121 -3.57 12.17 0.02
N CYS A 122 -3.20 10.90 -0.22
CA CYS A 122 -1.87 10.53 -0.72
C CYS A 122 -0.70 11.13 0.11
N CYS A 123 -0.80 11.12 1.44
CA CYS A 123 0.26 11.52 2.37
C CYS A 123 0.98 10.26 2.89
N ASN A 124 1.89 9.72 2.09
CA ASN A 124 2.33 8.32 2.19
C ASN A 124 3.37 8.03 3.27
N SER A 125 3.81 9.02 4.06
CA SER A 125 4.71 8.82 5.20
C SER A 125 4.03 9.02 6.56
N LEU A 126 2.77 9.44 6.57
CA LEU A 126 2.01 9.68 7.79
C LEU A 126 1.65 8.33 8.41
N ARG A 127 2.07 8.07 9.65
CA ARG A 127 1.79 6.81 10.37
C ARG A 127 0.49 6.83 11.17
N TYR A 128 0.13 8.02 11.65
CA TYR A 128 -1.11 8.29 12.36
C TYR A 128 -1.65 9.67 12.00
N LEU A 129 -2.97 9.84 12.02
CA LEU A 129 -3.59 11.12 11.65
C LEU A 129 -3.53 12.13 12.80
N LEU A 130 -3.79 11.67 14.02
CA LEU A 130 -3.86 12.51 15.22
C LEU A 130 -3.14 11.85 16.39
N SER A 131 -2.58 12.67 17.28
CA SER A 131 -2.23 12.20 18.63
C SER A 131 -3.48 12.08 19.50
N HIS A 132 -3.40 11.22 20.52
CA HIS A 132 -4.46 11.11 21.52
C HIS A 132 -4.81 12.47 22.16
N SER A 133 -3.79 13.28 22.48
CA SER A 133 -3.97 14.61 23.06
C SER A 133 -4.69 15.58 22.12
N LEU A 134 -4.35 15.59 20.83
CA LEU A 134 -5.04 16.43 19.85
C LEU A 134 -6.47 15.97 19.62
N ALA A 135 -6.72 14.66 19.54
CA ALA A 135 -8.06 14.12 19.34
C ALA A 135 -9.07 14.60 20.40
N LYS A 136 -8.64 14.70 21.67
CA LYS A 136 -9.45 15.26 22.78
C LYS A 136 -9.85 16.73 22.60
N LEU A 137 -9.12 17.49 21.79
CA LEU A 137 -9.35 18.93 21.57
C LEU A 137 -10.30 19.21 20.39
N LEU A 138 -10.51 18.23 19.50
CA LEU A 138 -11.23 18.39 18.23
C LEU A 138 -12.75 18.29 18.39
N LEU A 139 -13.33 19.06 19.31
CA LEU A 139 -14.76 18.99 19.66
C LEU A 139 -15.69 19.48 18.53
N ASN A 140 -15.22 20.33 17.62
CA ASN A 140 -16.01 20.85 16.51
C ASN A 140 -15.83 20.08 15.20
N LEU A 141 -15.06 18.98 15.20
CA LEU A 141 -14.73 18.23 14.00
C LEU A 141 -15.98 17.53 13.46
N GLN A 142 -16.32 17.81 12.21
CA GLN A 142 -17.52 17.32 11.52
C GLN A 142 -17.19 16.28 10.44
N ASN A 143 -16.04 16.43 9.78
CA ASN A 143 -15.65 15.58 8.65
C ASN A 143 -14.20 15.15 8.79
N ILE A 144 -13.97 13.84 8.76
CA ILE A 144 -12.66 13.23 8.53
C ILE A 144 -12.74 12.49 7.20
N ARG A 145 -11.88 12.87 6.26
CA ARG A 145 -11.69 12.16 4.99
C ARG A 145 -10.22 11.86 4.82
N LEU A 146 -9.91 10.57 4.74
CA LEU A 146 -8.56 10.06 4.60
C LEU A 146 -8.52 9.09 3.44
N LYS A 147 -7.70 9.41 2.42
CA LYS A 147 -7.63 8.63 1.19
C LYS A 147 -6.19 8.34 0.78
N GLY A 148 -5.92 7.10 0.36
CA GLY A 148 -4.67 6.74 -0.31
C GLY A 148 -3.40 6.99 0.50
N CYS A 149 -3.49 7.08 1.83
CA CYS A 149 -2.35 7.32 2.71
C CYS A 149 -1.79 5.97 3.18
N GLU A 150 -0.75 5.51 2.47
CA GLU A 150 -0.30 4.12 2.55
C GLU A 150 0.29 3.72 3.92
N MET A 151 0.93 4.65 4.63
CA MET A 151 1.62 4.33 5.91
C MET A 151 0.76 4.44 7.15
N ILE A 152 -0.50 4.84 7.02
CA ILE A 152 -1.35 4.99 8.19
C ILE A 152 -1.69 3.62 8.75
N GLU A 153 -1.24 3.38 9.98
CA GLU A 153 -1.51 2.17 10.74
C GLU A 153 -2.71 2.35 11.68
N GLU A 154 -2.86 3.55 12.21
CA GLU A 154 -3.91 3.96 13.15
C GLU A 154 -4.39 5.38 12.84
N ILE A 155 -5.67 5.70 13.06
CA ILE A 155 -6.14 7.09 12.91
C ILE A 155 -5.66 7.95 14.07
N ILE A 156 -5.72 7.41 15.30
CA ILE A 156 -5.28 8.10 16.52
C ILE A 156 -4.23 7.23 17.21
N THR A 157 -3.01 7.76 17.40
CA THR A 157 -1.98 7.04 18.16
C THR A 157 -2.33 6.95 19.65
N GLY A 158 -1.90 5.87 20.30
CA GLY A 158 -2.00 5.71 21.76
C GLY A 158 -1.17 6.73 22.56
N GLU A 159 -1.42 6.81 23.87
CA GLU A 159 -0.66 7.68 24.77
C GLU A 159 0.75 7.11 25.01
N GLU A 160 1.80 7.85 24.63
CA GLU A 160 3.17 7.55 25.05
C GLU A 160 3.38 7.99 26.51
N GLY A 161 3.67 7.04 27.40
CA GLY A 161 4.26 7.34 28.72
C GLY A 161 3.35 7.32 29.96
N SER A 162 2.17 6.66 29.95
CA SER A 162 1.42 6.40 31.20
C SER A 162 1.65 4.99 31.71
N SER A 163 2.69 4.80 32.52
CA SER A 163 2.69 3.72 33.51
C SER A 163 1.69 4.09 34.62
N GLU A 164 0.82 3.14 34.96
CA GLU A 164 -0.06 3.13 36.15
C GLU A 164 -1.36 3.96 36.08
N THR A 165 -2.48 3.24 35.98
CA THR A 165 -3.81 3.64 36.50
C THR A 165 -4.40 4.96 36.01
N CYS A 166 -4.35 5.26 34.71
CA CYS A 166 -5.15 6.37 34.17
C CYS A 166 -6.58 5.90 33.89
N VAL A 167 -7.56 6.61 34.46
CA VAL A 167 -8.99 6.45 34.17
C VAL A 167 -9.16 6.39 32.66
N VAL A 168 -9.91 5.40 32.14
CA VAL A 168 -10.19 5.23 30.71
C VAL A 168 -10.91 6.49 30.19
N SER A 169 -10.15 7.54 29.88
CA SER A 169 -10.69 8.78 29.35
C SER A 169 -10.96 8.53 27.88
N GLY A 170 -12.22 8.21 27.59
CA GLY A 170 -12.69 8.05 26.23
C GLY A 170 -12.52 9.33 25.42
N ILE A 171 -12.54 9.20 24.11
CA ILE A 171 -12.55 10.33 23.18
C ILE A 171 -13.98 10.51 22.67
N VAL A 172 -14.49 11.73 22.80
CA VAL A 172 -15.80 12.11 22.27
C VAL A 172 -15.60 13.02 21.08
N PHE A 173 -16.18 12.66 19.93
CA PHE A 173 -16.28 13.52 18.76
C PHE A 173 -17.75 13.98 18.62
N PRO A 174 -18.17 15.04 19.35
CA PRO A 174 -19.59 15.35 19.52
C PRO A 174 -20.23 15.88 18.23
N GLN A 175 -19.44 16.41 17.30
CA GLN A 175 -19.92 17.01 16.04
C GLN A 175 -19.59 16.17 14.80
N LEU A 176 -18.91 15.03 14.94
CA LEU A 176 -18.47 14.25 13.78
C LEU A 176 -19.68 13.61 13.09
N ARG A 177 -19.83 13.92 11.80
CA ARG A 177 -20.93 13.46 10.95
C ARG A 177 -20.45 12.51 9.86
N ILE A 178 -19.26 12.74 9.33
CA ILE A 178 -18.71 12.01 8.19
C ILE A 178 -17.33 11.47 8.55
N LEU A 179 -17.18 10.16 8.46
CA LEU A 179 -15.91 9.45 8.51
C LEU A 179 -15.73 8.66 7.21
N GLU A 180 -14.80 9.09 6.36
CA GLU A 180 -14.47 8.41 5.10
C GLU A 180 -13.00 7.98 5.12
N LEU A 181 -12.78 6.67 5.02
CA LEU A 181 -11.48 6.02 5.01
C LEU A 181 -11.41 5.18 3.73
N GLU A 182 -10.56 5.57 2.77
CA GLU A 182 -10.47 4.90 1.47
C GLU A 182 -9.01 4.60 1.09
N ASP A 183 -8.75 3.42 0.54
CA ASP A 183 -7.43 3.04 0.02
C ASP A 183 -6.31 3.10 1.09
N LEU A 184 -6.58 2.60 2.30
CA LEU A 184 -5.65 2.61 3.44
C LEU A 184 -5.18 1.18 3.75
N ASN A 185 -4.18 0.72 3.01
CA ASN A 185 -3.73 -0.68 3.03
C ASN A 185 -3.24 -1.16 4.39
N ASN A 186 -2.58 -0.28 5.16
CA ASN A 186 -1.97 -0.63 6.44
C ASN A 186 -2.79 -0.23 7.66
N LEU A 187 -3.97 0.39 7.45
CA LEU A 187 -4.83 0.78 8.56
C LEU A 187 -5.35 -0.49 9.24
N ARG A 188 -4.89 -0.74 10.47
CA ARG A 188 -5.29 -1.92 11.25
C ARG A 188 -6.54 -1.64 12.07
N LEU A 189 -6.66 -0.40 12.56
CA LEU A 189 -7.62 0.00 13.57
C LEU A 189 -7.69 1.53 13.68
N PHE A 190 -8.74 2.07 14.27
CA PHE A 190 -8.91 3.50 14.49
C PHE A 190 -7.99 4.03 15.61
N CYS A 191 -7.82 3.28 16.71
CA CYS A 191 -6.91 3.59 17.82
C CYS A 191 -6.59 2.34 18.65
N ALA A 192 -5.31 2.02 18.88
CA ALA A 192 -4.92 0.72 19.47
C ALA A 192 -5.15 0.67 20.97
N SER A 193 -4.99 1.81 21.63
CA SER A 193 -5.28 1.91 23.06
C SER A 193 -6.79 1.72 23.29
N ALA A 194 -7.11 0.95 24.33
CA ALA A 194 -8.48 0.53 24.66
C ALA A 194 -9.31 1.69 25.26
N HIS A 195 -9.42 2.80 24.53
CA HIS A 195 -10.28 3.92 24.87
C HIS A 195 -11.69 3.71 24.32
N ASN A 196 -12.66 4.26 25.05
CA ASN A 196 -14.02 4.32 24.56
C ASN A 196 -14.18 5.49 23.59
N PHE A 197 -14.93 5.30 22.52
CA PHE A 197 -15.24 6.34 21.54
C PHE A 197 -16.73 6.62 21.50
N GLU A 198 -17.07 7.91 21.49
CA GLU A 198 -18.45 8.36 21.32
C GLU A 198 -18.58 9.27 20.10
N PHE A 199 -19.51 8.92 19.21
CA PHE A 199 -19.84 9.64 18.01
C PHE A 199 -21.36 9.96 17.94
N PRO A 200 -21.87 10.89 18.75
CA PRO A 200 -23.31 11.14 18.90
C PRO A 200 -24.03 11.53 17.61
N LEU A 201 -23.34 12.17 16.67
CA LEU A 201 -23.92 12.73 15.44
C LEU A 201 -23.43 12.04 14.14
N LEU A 202 -22.74 10.91 14.25
CA LEU A 202 -22.16 10.23 13.10
C LEU A 202 -23.25 9.70 12.16
N ASP A 203 -23.30 10.31 10.98
CA ASP A 203 -24.33 10.10 9.97
C ASP A 203 -23.85 9.13 8.88
N LYS A 204 -22.57 9.22 8.52
CA LYS A 204 -21.99 8.48 7.41
C LYS A 204 -20.63 7.92 7.80
N VAL A 205 -20.48 6.61 7.62
CA VAL A 205 -19.21 5.89 7.68
C VAL A 205 -18.99 5.23 6.33
N LEU A 206 -17.87 5.53 5.70
CA LEU A 206 -17.42 4.84 4.49
C LEU A 206 -16.02 4.31 4.74
N ILE A 207 -15.87 2.99 4.70
CA ILE A 207 -14.58 2.31 4.76
C ILE A 207 -14.49 1.48 3.49
N ARG A 208 -13.47 1.73 2.65
CA ARG A 208 -13.32 1.07 1.35
C ARG A 208 -11.84 0.79 1.08
N ASN A 209 -11.52 -0.39 0.57
CA ASN A 209 -10.15 -0.78 0.25
C ASN A 209 -9.20 -0.57 1.46
N CYS A 210 -9.64 -0.98 2.65
CA CYS A 210 -8.86 -0.96 3.89
C CYS A 210 -8.66 -2.40 4.40
N PRO A 211 -7.89 -3.22 3.67
CA PRO A 211 -7.83 -4.67 3.86
C PRO A 211 -7.36 -5.09 5.25
N SER A 212 -6.39 -4.37 5.82
CA SER A 212 -5.84 -4.68 7.16
C SER A 212 -6.78 -4.33 8.32
N MET A 213 -7.86 -3.56 8.07
CA MET A 213 -8.74 -3.08 9.13
C MET A 213 -9.78 -4.14 9.50
N ASN A 214 -9.58 -4.86 10.60
CA ASN A 214 -10.53 -5.90 11.06
C ASN A 214 -11.50 -5.41 12.13
N THR A 215 -11.08 -4.40 12.91
CA THR A 215 -11.87 -3.83 14.01
C THR A 215 -11.67 -2.33 14.03
N PHE A 216 -12.68 -1.59 14.49
CA PHE A 216 -12.60 -0.16 14.71
C PHE A 216 -11.68 0.16 15.89
N CYS A 217 -11.96 -0.38 17.08
CA CYS A 217 -11.04 -0.31 18.21
C CYS A 217 -11.32 -1.47 19.18
N SER A 218 -10.42 -1.66 20.14
CA SER A 218 -10.55 -2.64 21.22
C SER A 218 -11.50 -2.20 22.35
N GLY A 219 -11.72 -0.90 22.52
CA GLY A 219 -12.65 -0.32 23.50
C GLY A 219 -14.11 -0.26 23.04
N LEU A 220 -14.99 0.34 23.85
CA LEU A 220 -16.41 0.52 23.52
C LEU A 220 -16.59 1.64 22.50
N VAL A 221 -17.45 1.42 21.50
CA VAL A 221 -17.80 2.47 20.52
C VAL A 221 -19.29 2.70 20.53
N SER A 222 -19.70 3.94 20.74
CA SER A 222 -21.09 4.39 20.72
C SER A 222 -21.33 5.34 19.55
N ALA A 223 -22.27 5.00 18.65
CA ALA A 223 -22.67 5.83 17.52
C ALA A 223 -24.20 5.80 17.33
N PRO A 224 -24.96 6.36 18.30
CA PRO A 224 -26.40 6.13 18.43
C PRO A 224 -27.24 6.60 17.23
N LYS A 225 -26.76 7.60 16.48
CA LYS A 225 -27.46 8.11 15.31
C LYS A 225 -27.34 7.17 14.11
N LEU A 226 -26.19 6.53 13.95
CA LEU A 226 -25.99 5.48 12.94
C LEU A 226 -26.88 4.26 13.24
N ASP A 227 -27.01 3.90 14.52
CA ASP A 227 -27.87 2.79 14.96
C ASP A 227 -29.34 3.03 14.59
N GLN A 228 -29.82 4.26 14.76
CA GLN A 228 -31.19 4.66 14.42
C GLN A 228 -31.49 4.63 12.92
N LEU A 229 -30.54 5.03 12.07
CA LEU A 229 -30.71 5.03 10.61
C LEU A 229 -30.81 3.61 10.03
N ASN A 230 -30.21 2.62 10.70
CA ASN A 230 -30.23 1.22 10.27
C ASN A 230 -31.44 0.42 10.80
N ALA A 231 -32.27 1.01 11.67
CA ALA A 231 -33.45 0.35 12.26
C ALA A 231 -34.69 0.33 11.34
N GLY A 232 -34.62 0.95 10.15
CA GLY A 232 -35.69 0.96 9.16
C GLY A 232 -35.54 -0.13 8.09
N ASN A 233 -36.38 -1.16 8.18
CA ASN A 233 -36.75 -2.14 7.12
C ASN A 233 -35.94 -3.44 6.93
N ASP A 234 -35.20 -3.95 7.92
CA ASP A 234 -34.99 -5.40 8.01
C ASP A 234 -34.73 -5.84 9.46
N GLN A 235 -35.51 -6.79 9.97
CA GLN A 235 -35.50 -7.21 11.38
C GLN A 235 -34.41 -8.25 11.68
N ARG A 236 -33.38 -8.33 10.83
CA ARG A 236 -32.19 -9.17 11.04
C ARG A 236 -30.96 -8.27 11.16
N VAL A 237 -30.36 -8.33 12.35
CA VAL A 237 -29.06 -7.80 12.78
C VAL A 237 -29.04 -6.34 13.27
N ARG A 238 -29.35 -6.19 14.57
CA ARG A 238 -28.90 -5.10 15.46
C ARG A 238 -27.47 -4.67 15.11
N MET A 239 -27.24 -3.38 14.85
CA MET A 239 -25.92 -2.82 14.53
C MET A 239 -25.27 -2.28 15.81
N ASP A 240 -25.10 -3.09 16.84
CA ASP A 240 -24.72 -2.58 18.17
C ASP A 240 -23.21 -2.22 18.32
N ASN A 241 -22.41 -2.21 17.24
CA ASN A 241 -21.06 -1.63 17.25
C ASN A 241 -20.55 -1.33 15.81
N LEU A 242 -19.72 -0.29 15.65
CA LEU A 242 -19.01 0.01 14.39
C LEU A 242 -18.11 -1.16 13.92
N ASN A 243 -17.68 -2.03 14.83
CA ASN A 243 -16.92 -3.25 14.50
C ASN A 243 -17.73 -4.19 13.58
N ASN A 244 -19.00 -4.44 13.89
CA ASN A 244 -19.88 -5.27 13.06
C ASN A 244 -20.16 -4.62 11.71
N ALA A 245 -20.22 -3.28 11.65
CA ALA A 245 -20.36 -2.57 10.38
C ALA A 245 -19.14 -2.81 9.47
N ILE A 246 -17.93 -2.83 10.03
CA ILE A 246 -16.69 -3.19 9.30
C ILE A 246 -16.78 -4.61 8.75
N HIS A 247 -17.18 -5.58 9.58
CA HIS A 247 -17.34 -6.97 9.12
C HIS A 247 -18.35 -7.09 7.97
N ARG A 248 -19.53 -6.45 8.07
CA ARG A 248 -20.52 -6.45 6.97
C ARG A 248 -20.02 -5.72 5.71
N MET A 249 -19.24 -4.66 5.88
CA MET A 249 -18.62 -3.95 4.75
C MET A 249 -17.64 -4.87 4.01
N LYS A 250 -16.84 -5.65 4.74
CA LYS A 250 -15.96 -6.68 4.16
C LYS A 250 -16.73 -7.80 3.48
N GLU A 251 -17.81 -8.29 4.09
CA GLU A 251 -18.69 -9.28 3.44
C GLU A 251 -19.24 -8.77 2.10
N LYS A 252 -19.70 -7.52 2.05
CA LYS A 252 -20.16 -6.89 0.81
C LYS A 252 -19.04 -6.62 -0.19
N GLU A 253 -17.82 -6.38 0.27
CA GLU A 253 -16.63 -6.25 -0.59
C GLU A 253 -16.32 -7.58 -1.28
N ILE A 254 -16.44 -8.70 -0.56
CA ILE A 254 -16.35 -10.06 -1.11
C ILE A 254 -17.49 -10.34 -2.11
N GLU A 255 -18.73 -9.93 -1.80
CA GLU A 255 -19.86 -10.08 -2.73
C GLU A 255 -19.68 -9.26 -4.02
N ARG A 256 -19.03 -8.10 -3.94
CA ARG A 256 -18.73 -7.21 -5.07
C ARG A 256 -17.44 -7.59 -5.80
N SER A 257 -16.76 -8.65 -5.39
CA SER A 257 -15.53 -9.10 -6.02
C SER A 257 -15.74 -9.33 -7.53
N GLU A 258 -14.93 -8.64 -8.34
CA GLU A 258 -14.89 -8.83 -9.79
C GLU A 258 -14.13 -10.09 -10.18
N PHE A 259 -13.55 -10.81 -9.21
CA PHE A 259 -12.75 -12.00 -9.45
C PHE A 259 -13.57 -13.09 -10.15
N LYS A 260 -14.82 -13.29 -9.72
CA LYS A 260 -15.68 -14.35 -10.27
C LYS A 260 -16.02 -14.16 -11.75
N GLU A 261 -16.18 -12.91 -12.18
CA GLU A 261 -16.60 -12.59 -13.54
C GLU A 261 -15.42 -12.26 -14.46
N LYS A 262 -14.36 -11.64 -13.93
CA LYS A 262 -13.26 -11.08 -14.72
C LYS A 262 -11.88 -11.59 -14.33
N GLY A 263 -11.74 -12.30 -13.21
CA GLY A 263 -10.44 -12.70 -12.66
C GLY A 263 -9.62 -11.57 -12.05
N ILE A 264 -10.26 -10.42 -11.84
CA ILE A 264 -9.65 -9.21 -11.29
C ILE A 264 -9.70 -9.33 -9.76
N LEU A 265 -8.54 -9.31 -9.11
CA LEU A 265 -8.45 -9.31 -7.65
C LEU A 265 -8.75 -7.91 -7.14
N ASN A 266 -9.42 -7.78 -6.00
CA ASN A 266 -9.33 -6.56 -5.20
C ASN A 266 -8.07 -6.59 -4.30
N MET A 267 -7.76 -5.46 -3.66
CA MET A 267 -6.56 -5.36 -2.81
C MET A 267 -6.56 -6.35 -1.63
N SER A 268 -7.74 -6.63 -1.04
CA SER A 268 -7.85 -7.60 0.05
C SER A 268 -7.55 -9.03 -0.43
N GLU A 269 -8.06 -9.40 -1.61
CA GLU A 269 -7.81 -10.72 -2.21
C GLU A 269 -6.36 -10.87 -2.65
N PHE A 270 -5.74 -9.80 -3.16
CA PHE A 270 -4.31 -9.79 -3.48
C PHE A 270 -3.44 -10.01 -2.24
N ILE A 271 -3.76 -9.33 -1.12
CA ILE A 271 -3.02 -9.53 0.14
C ILE A 271 -3.23 -10.94 0.69
N ASP A 272 -4.45 -11.46 0.67
CA ASP A 272 -4.74 -12.83 1.12
C ASP A 272 -3.99 -13.87 0.28
N ALA A 273 -3.96 -13.68 -1.05
CA ALA A 273 -3.19 -14.55 -1.93
C ALA A 273 -1.67 -14.42 -1.74
N GLY A 274 -1.18 -13.22 -1.41
CA GLY A 274 0.22 -12.99 -1.07
C GLY A 274 0.62 -13.62 0.26
N ASP A 275 -0.22 -13.49 1.29
CA ASP A 275 -0.01 -14.15 2.59
C ASP A 275 0.04 -15.69 2.42
N HIS A 276 -0.83 -16.25 1.58
CA HIS A 276 -0.80 -17.67 1.26
C HIS A 276 0.50 -18.07 0.52
N LEU A 277 0.96 -17.28 -0.45
CA LEU A 277 2.21 -17.52 -1.17
C LEU A 277 3.42 -17.52 -0.23
N VAL A 278 3.53 -16.52 0.66
CA VAL A 278 4.60 -16.41 1.66
C VAL A 278 4.55 -17.58 2.65
N ALA A 279 3.36 -18.02 3.07
CA ALA A 279 3.21 -19.17 3.94
C ALA A 279 3.60 -20.50 3.27
N ARG A 280 3.40 -20.61 1.95
CA ARG A 280 3.72 -21.79 1.14
C ARG A 280 5.21 -21.86 0.78
N SER A 281 5.85 -20.71 0.62
CA SER A 281 7.22 -20.58 0.11
C SER A 281 8.07 -19.59 0.91
N HIS A 282 9.14 -20.10 1.51
CA HIS A 282 10.10 -19.31 2.27
C HIS A 282 10.92 -18.33 1.40
N ASN A 283 10.89 -18.49 0.08
CA ASN A 283 11.63 -17.63 -0.84
C ASN A 283 10.87 -16.33 -1.17
N TRP A 284 9.56 -16.31 -0.92
CA TRP A 284 8.73 -15.13 -1.09
C TRP A 284 8.58 -14.39 0.23
N SER A 285 8.69 -13.07 0.17
CA SER A 285 8.41 -12.20 1.30
C SER A 285 7.67 -10.95 0.84
N TRP A 286 6.90 -10.36 1.76
CA TRP A 286 6.41 -8.99 1.58
C TRP A 286 7.59 -8.03 1.75
N GLU A 287 7.88 -7.24 0.73
CA GLU A 287 8.91 -6.20 0.83
C GLU A 287 8.25 -4.94 1.42
N SER A 288 8.57 -4.68 2.70
CA SER A 288 8.01 -3.67 3.62
C SER A 288 6.82 -4.11 4.47
N GLU A 289 6.70 -3.47 5.64
CA GLU A 289 5.50 -3.52 6.52
C GLU A 289 4.20 -3.17 5.77
N ARG A 290 4.31 -2.61 4.56
CA ARG A 290 3.20 -2.06 3.80
C ARG A 290 2.41 -3.06 2.95
N ARG A 291 2.92 -4.29 2.80
CA ARG A 291 2.35 -5.36 1.93
C ARG A 291 1.94 -4.87 0.53
N HIS A 292 2.76 -4.01 -0.07
CA HIS A 292 2.47 -3.43 -1.39
C HIS A 292 2.82 -4.38 -2.54
N PHE A 293 3.90 -5.14 -2.38
CA PHE A 293 4.38 -6.09 -3.37
C PHE A 293 5.18 -7.21 -2.70
N LEU A 294 5.24 -8.35 -3.39
CA LEU A 294 5.99 -9.52 -2.97
C LEU A 294 7.32 -9.56 -3.73
N ILE A 295 8.36 -10.12 -3.11
CA ILE A 295 9.66 -10.31 -3.74
C ILE A 295 10.22 -11.70 -3.43
N ALA A 296 10.88 -12.29 -4.42
CA ALA A 296 11.81 -13.39 -4.28
C ALA A 296 13.18 -12.93 -4.79
N ARG A 297 14.21 -13.00 -3.95
CA ARG A 297 15.55 -12.50 -4.26
C ARG A 297 16.48 -13.62 -4.72
N SER A 298 17.41 -13.26 -5.60
CA SER A 298 18.50 -14.17 -6.04
C SER A 298 18.01 -15.51 -6.60
N VAL A 299 16.94 -15.50 -7.39
CA VAL A 299 16.43 -16.69 -8.09
C VAL A 299 17.39 -17.08 -9.20
N PHE A 300 17.86 -18.32 -9.21
CA PHE A 300 18.85 -18.76 -10.20
C PHE A 300 18.24 -18.95 -11.59
N CYS A 301 19.03 -18.61 -12.60
CA CYS A 301 18.78 -18.88 -14.01
C CYS A 301 20.06 -19.42 -14.66
N LEU A 302 20.14 -20.74 -14.78
CA LEU A 302 21.35 -21.44 -15.23
C LEU A 302 21.39 -21.68 -16.74
N LYS A 303 20.29 -21.40 -17.44
CA LYS A 303 20.11 -21.68 -18.88
C LYS A 303 19.28 -20.56 -19.52
N ARG A 304 19.39 -20.39 -20.84
CA ARG A 304 18.51 -19.51 -21.61
C ARG A 304 17.24 -20.24 -22.06
N ALA A 305 16.16 -19.48 -22.26
CA ALA A 305 14.85 -20.02 -22.60
C ALA A 305 14.87 -20.84 -23.92
N GLU A 306 15.66 -20.42 -24.90
CA GLU A 306 15.83 -21.10 -26.19
C GLU A 306 16.25 -22.57 -26.03
N SER A 307 17.11 -22.86 -25.04
CA SER A 307 17.60 -24.22 -24.77
C SER A 307 16.49 -25.19 -24.30
N VAL A 308 15.42 -24.64 -23.72
CA VAL A 308 14.25 -25.41 -23.27
C VAL A 308 13.29 -25.62 -24.44
N GLU A 309 13.10 -24.59 -25.28
CA GLU A 309 12.24 -24.67 -26.46
C GLU A 309 12.74 -25.71 -27.49
N ALA A 310 14.07 -25.76 -27.70
CA ALA A 310 14.70 -26.72 -28.61
C ALA A 310 14.52 -28.19 -28.15
N LYS A 311 14.56 -28.45 -26.84
CA LYS A 311 14.34 -29.80 -26.28
C LYS A 311 12.89 -30.24 -26.42
N SER A 312 11.92 -29.37 -26.19
CA SER A 312 10.50 -29.71 -26.39
C SER A 312 10.20 -30.08 -27.85
N LYS A 313 10.78 -29.36 -28.82
CA LYS A 313 10.66 -29.67 -30.26
C LYS A 313 11.31 -31.02 -30.62
N THR A 314 12.49 -31.32 -30.09
CA THR A 314 13.21 -32.57 -30.38
C THR A 314 12.48 -33.80 -29.82
N THR A 315 11.91 -33.68 -28.61
CA THR A 315 11.15 -34.78 -27.98
C THR A 315 9.82 -35.05 -28.70
N ALA A 316 9.19 -34.03 -29.27
CA ALA A 316 7.98 -34.18 -30.08
C ALA A 316 8.24 -34.90 -31.42
N ILE A 317 9.43 -34.73 -32.01
CA ILE A 317 9.81 -35.37 -33.29
C ILE A 317 10.10 -36.87 -33.11
N LEU A 318 10.63 -37.28 -31.95
CA LEU A 318 10.94 -38.70 -31.65
C LEU A 318 9.72 -39.53 -31.21
N GLY A 319 8.55 -38.90 -31.02
CA GLY A 319 7.32 -39.56 -30.59
C GLY A 319 6.46 -40.15 -31.72
N SER A 320 6.87 -40.01 -32.98
CA SER A 320 6.16 -40.57 -34.14
C SER A 320 7.14 -41.28 -35.07
N ASP A 321 7.44 -42.55 -34.81
CA ASP A 321 7.32 -43.61 -35.81
C ASP A 321 7.84 -44.99 -35.33
N SER A 322 6.94 -45.97 -35.51
CA SER A 322 7.16 -47.39 -35.86
C SER A 322 7.62 -48.43 -34.81
N ASN A 323 6.71 -49.39 -34.61
CA ASN A 323 6.93 -50.80 -34.26
C ASN A 323 7.81 -51.52 -35.30
N ASP A 324 8.82 -52.30 -34.86
CA ASP A 324 8.95 -53.75 -35.16
C ASP A 324 10.09 -54.42 -34.30
N PRO A 325 10.06 -55.75 -34.05
CA PRO A 325 10.82 -56.45 -32.99
C PRO A 325 11.98 -57.36 -33.49
N LEU A 326 12.69 -57.98 -32.51
CA LEU A 326 13.63 -59.15 -32.58
C LEU A 326 15.08 -58.83 -33.06
N ILE A 327 16.22 -59.29 -32.50
CA ILE A 327 16.71 -60.35 -31.57
C ILE A 327 18.10 -59.86 -31.06
N GLY A 328 18.48 -60.00 -29.78
CA GLY A 328 19.29 -61.13 -29.32
C GLY A 328 20.32 -60.72 -28.25
N SER A 329 20.57 -61.66 -27.34
CA SER A 329 21.37 -61.64 -26.11
C SER A 329 22.81 -61.14 -26.21
N GLU A 330 23.28 -60.42 -25.19
CA GLU A 330 24.47 -60.77 -24.39
C GLU A 330 24.59 -59.88 -23.12
N SER A 331 25.11 -60.49 -22.05
CA SER A 331 25.21 -59.97 -20.68
C SER A 331 26.58 -59.30 -20.41
N PRO A 332 26.80 -58.67 -19.23
CA PRO A 332 27.47 -57.37 -19.13
C PRO A 332 28.99 -57.51 -19.02
N ASN A 333 29.73 -56.58 -19.62
CA ASN A 333 31.12 -56.39 -19.26
C ASN A 333 31.49 -54.91 -19.15
N GLU A 334 32.24 -54.66 -18.08
CA GLU A 334 32.74 -53.39 -17.58
C GLU A 334 33.63 -52.62 -18.58
N SER A 335 33.68 -51.31 -18.36
CA SER A 335 34.76 -50.38 -18.72
C SER A 335 34.85 -49.86 -20.16
N ARG A 336 34.13 -48.76 -20.43
CA ARG A 336 34.66 -47.54 -21.07
C ARG A 336 33.58 -46.45 -21.09
N VAL A 337 33.56 -45.61 -20.06
CA VAL A 337 32.91 -44.30 -20.18
C VAL A 337 33.80 -43.46 -21.09
N GLU A 338 33.54 -43.53 -22.39
CA GLU A 338 34.01 -42.53 -23.33
C GLU A 338 33.30 -41.23 -22.99
N TRP A 339 34.06 -40.28 -22.45
CA TRP A 339 33.64 -38.89 -22.34
C TRP A 339 33.48 -38.36 -23.76
N TYR A 340 32.26 -38.41 -24.29
CA TYR A 340 31.89 -37.49 -25.36
C TYR A 340 31.84 -36.11 -24.74
N GLU A 341 32.96 -35.40 -24.81
CA GLU A 341 33.04 -33.96 -24.67
C GLU A 341 32.20 -33.33 -25.80
N ALA A 342 30.88 -33.26 -25.59
CA ALA A 342 30.08 -32.26 -26.25
C ALA A 342 30.54 -30.92 -25.69
N HIS A 343 31.45 -30.26 -26.40
CA HIS A 343 31.69 -28.83 -26.27
C HIS A 343 30.37 -28.14 -26.64
N ASP A 344 29.49 -27.99 -25.66
CA ASP A 344 28.30 -27.16 -25.76
C ASP A 344 28.77 -25.71 -25.62
N ASP A 345 29.18 -25.10 -26.74
CA ASP A 345 29.64 -23.70 -26.84
C ASP A 345 28.53 -22.68 -26.49
N ASN A 346 27.44 -23.11 -25.85
CA ASN A 346 26.28 -22.30 -25.49
C ASN A 346 25.93 -22.36 -23.99
N ILE A 347 26.93 -22.55 -23.10
CA ILE A 347 26.74 -22.27 -21.67
C ILE A 347 26.73 -20.76 -21.48
N ALA A 348 25.56 -20.15 -21.73
CA ALA A 348 25.33 -18.78 -21.31
C ALA A 348 25.60 -18.69 -19.80
N GLY A 349 26.41 -17.71 -19.39
CA GLY A 349 26.82 -17.58 -17.98
C GLY A 349 25.62 -17.54 -17.02
N PRO A 350 25.77 -18.08 -15.79
CA PRO A 350 24.68 -18.11 -14.83
C PRO A 350 24.19 -16.70 -14.53
N ARG A 351 22.87 -16.55 -14.44
CA ARG A 351 22.22 -15.31 -14.05
C ARG A 351 21.47 -15.52 -12.74
N THR A 352 21.23 -14.43 -12.03
CA THR A 352 20.29 -14.39 -10.90
C THR A 352 19.24 -13.32 -11.14
N TYR A 353 18.06 -13.49 -10.56
CA TYR A 353 16.95 -12.57 -10.71
C TYR A 353 16.34 -12.23 -9.36
N ASP A 354 16.09 -10.94 -9.14
CA ASP A 354 15.05 -10.52 -8.19
C ASP A 354 13.72 -10.50 -8.95
N VAL A 355 12.74 -11.24 -8.43
CA VAL A 355 11.40 -11.38 -9.02
C VAL A 355 10.40 -10.70 -8.09
N THR A 356 9.63 -9.74 -8.59
CA THR A 356 8.60 -9.06 -7.79
C THR A 356 7.20 -9.23 -8.37
N ILE A 357 6.19 -9.27 -7.50
CA ILE A 357 4.78 -9.24 -7.88
C ILE A 357 4.15 -7.98 -7.28
N THR A 358 3.72 -7.04 -8.13
CA THR A 358 2.99 -5.84 -7.72
C THR A 358 1.51 -5.97 -8.06
N TYR A 359 0.65 -5.25 -7.35
CA TYR A 359 -0.76 -5.10 -7.74
C TYR A 359 -0.96 -3.82 -8.57
N ASP A 360 -1.39 -3.98 -9.82
CA ASP A 360 -1.76 -2.85 -10.67
C ASP A 360 -3.19 -2.41 -10.32
N ARG A 361 -3.37 -1.18 -9.83
CA ARG A 361 -4.70 -0.68 -9.44
C ARG A 361 -5.57 -0.31 -10.64
N ASP A 362 -4.97 0.05 -11.77
CA ASP A 362 -5.71 0.51 -12.94
C ASP A 362 -6.24 -0.68 -13.73
N GLU A 363 -5.46 -1.77 -13.79
CA GLU A 363 -5.84 -3.02 -14.46
C GLU A 363 -6.47 -4.05 -13.50
N GLY A 364 -6.25 -3.89 -12.18
CA GLY A 364 -6.73 -4.78 -11.13
C GLY A 364 -6.13 -6.18 -11.17
N THR A 365 -4.90 -6.30 -11.69
CA THR A 365 -4.20 -7.56 -11.89
C THR A 365 -2.80 -7.56 -11.28
N PRO A 366 -2.34 -8.70 -10.76
CA PRO A 366 -0.93 -8.84 -10.39
C PRO A 366 -0.04 -8.76 -11.62
N ARG A 367 1.10 -8.07 -11.48
CA ARG A 367 2.11 -7.88 -12.52
C ARG A 367 3.45 -8.39 -12.01
N LEU A 368 4.12 -9.20 -12.81
CA LEU A 368 5.44 -9.74 -12.50
C LEU A 368 6.52 -8.80 -13.02
N TRP A 369 7.59 -8.63 -12.27
CA TRP A 369 8.76 -7.88 -12.70
C TRP A 369 10.03 -8.66 -12.43
N LEU A 370 10.96 -8.54 -13.36
CA LEU A 370 12.26 -9.20 -13.31
C LEU A 370 13.36 -8.14 -13.30
N LYS A 371 14.32 -8.34 -12.39
CA LYS A 371 15.56 -7.59 -12.33
C LYS A 371 16.72 -8.58 -12.31
N GLY A 372 17.40 -8.69 -13.44
CA GLY A 372 18.44 -9.68 -13.67
C GLY A 372 19.84 -9.17 -13.34
N TYR A 373 20.70 -10.10 -12.95
CA TYR A 373 22.11 -9.89 -12.70
C TYR A 373 22.94 -10.96 -13.40
N ASP A 374 24.12 -10.59 -13.90
CA ASP A 374 25.08 -11.53 -14.45
C ASP A 374 25.84 -12.31 -13.35
N ALA A 375 26.75 -13.20 -13.76
CA ALA A 375 27.55 -14.02 -12.85
C ALA A 375 28.47 -13.21 -11.91
N SER A 376 28.76 -11.95 -12.26
CA SER A 376 29.55 -11.03 -11.44
C SER A 376 28.69 -10.15 -10.53
N GLY A 377 27.36 -10.25 -10.61
CA GLY A 377 26.41 -9.44 -9.87
C GLY A 377 26.11 -8.07 -10.52
N TRP A 378 26.52 -7.83 -11.77
CA TRP A 378 26.17 -6.61 -12.49
C TRP A 378 24.76 -6.69 -13.06
N LEU A 379 24.06 -5.56 -13.05
CA LEU A 379 22.70 -5.44 -13.59
C LEU A 379 22.67 -5.74 -15.09
N LEU A 380 21.72 -6.58 -15.50
CA LEU A 380 21.41 -6.84 -16.90
C LEU A 380 20.54 -5.73 -17.48
N ASP A 381 20.72 -5.48 -18.77
CA ASP A 381 19.78 -4.64 -19.52
C ASP A 381 18.50 -5.44 -19.85
N PRO A 382 17.32 -4.79 -19.99
CA PRO A 382 16.07 -5.47 -20.32
C PRO A 382 16.15 -6.32 -21.58
N GLU A 383 16.95 -5.91 -22.55
CA GLU A 383 17.21 -6.64 -23.78
C GLU A 383 17.90 -7.99 -23.51
N ASP A 384 18.85 -8.05 -22.58
CA ASP A 384 19.53 -9.29 -22.20
C ASP A 384 18.59 -10.22 -21.43
N MET A 385 17.72 -9.66 -20.60
CA MET A 385 16.73 -10.43 -19.83
C MET A 385 15.71 -11.14 -20.73
N LEU A 386 15.45 -10.64 -21.95
CA LEU A 386 14.55 -11.29 -22.90
C LEU A 386 15.06 -12.66 -23.38
N GLU A 387 16.36 -12.94 -23.29
CA GLU A 387 16.91 -14.27 -23.62
C GLU A 387 16.40 -15.38 -22.67
N ASP A 388 15.89 -15.00 -21.50
CA ASP A 388 15.32 -15.90 -20.49
C ASP A 388 13.78 -15.95 -20.56
N VAL A 389 13.18 -15.33 -21.59
CA VAL A 389 11.72 -15.26 -21.78
C VAL A 389 11.31 -15.88 -23.12
N ILE A 390 10.27 -16.73 -23.10
CA ILE A 390 9.61 -17.23 -24.31
C ILE A 390 8.44 -16.29 -24.66
N GLU A 391 8.48 -15.67 -25.84
CA GLU A 391 7.41 -14.77 -26.30
C GLU A 391 6.17 -15.57 -26.74
N ASP A 392 5.23 -15.79 -25.81
CA ASP A 392 3.90 -16.33 -26.11
C ASP A 392 2.82 -15.23 -26.02
N LYS A 393 2.47 -14.66 -27.18
CA LYS A 393 1.47 -13.59 -27.34
C LYS A 393 0.05 -13.99 -26.92
N GLY A 394 -0.21 -15.25 -26.56
CA GLY A 394 -1.51 -15.73 -26.07
C GLY A 394 -1.64 -15.80 -24.55
N GLN A 395 -0.54 -15.77 -23.79
CA GLN A 395 -0.54 -15.99 -22.34
C GLN A 395 -0.17 -14.75 -21.51
N ALA A 396 0.79 -13.95 -21.97
CA ALA A 396 1.22 -12.74 -21.28
C ALA A 396 1.71 -11.66 -22.25
N GLN A 397 1.71 -10.41 -21.78
CA GLN A 397 2.34 -9.29 -22.45
C GLN A 397 3.67 -8.96 -21.77
N VAL A 398 4.77 -9.00 -22.53
CA VAL A 398 6.11 -8.67 -22.04
C VAL A 398 6.47 -7.25 -22.49
N THR A 399 6.90 -6.40 -21.56
CA THR A 399 7.28 -5.00 -21.84
C THR A 399 8.61 -4.63 -21.19
N THR A 400 9.53 -4.08 -22.00
CA THR A 400 10.90 -3.73 -21.61
C THR A 400 11.07 -2.30 -21.09
N LYS A 401 10.06 -1.44 -21.25
CA LYS A 401 10.10 -0.01 -20.85
C LYS A 401 8.95 0.34 -19.91
N THR A 402 9.14 0.03 -18.64
CA THR A 402 8.22 0.42 -17.57
C THR A 402 9.02 0.73 -16.31
N HIS A 403 8.73 1.86 -15.66
CA HIS A 403 9.27 2.17 -14.33
C HIS A 403 8.57 1.25 -13.32
N HIS A 404 9.33 0.46 -12.57
CA HIS A 404 8.77 -0.34 -11.48
C HIS A 404 8.13 0.61 -10.45
N PRO A 405 6.88 0.38 -9.99
CA PRO A 405 6.16 1.31 -9.13
C PRO A 405 6.86 1.63 -7.80
N HIS A 406 7.73 0.73 -7.34
CA HIS A 406 8.39 0.83 -6.03
C HIS A 406 9.94 0.83 -6.09
N PHE A 407 10.55 0.63 -7.25
CA PHE A 407 12.01 0.50 -7.36
C PHE A 407 12.54 1.31 -8.53
N ASP A 408 13.65 2.00 -8.29
CA ASP A 408 14.42 2.63 -9.35
C ASP A 408 15.24 1.61 -10.13
N GLY A 409 15.49 1.94 -11.39
CA GLY A 409 16.30 1.14 -12.30
C GLY A 409 15.50 0.41 -13.37
N LYS A 410 16.22 -0.36 -14.20
CA LYS A 410 15.67 -1.07 -15.34
C LYS A 410 15.08 -2.41 -14.87
N HIS A 411 13.85 -2.69 -15.26
CA HIS A 411 13.12 -3.91 -14.95
C HIS A 411 12.40 -4.39 -16.21
N LEU A 412 12.25 -5.71 -16.36
CA LEU A 412 11.38 -6.31 -17.37
C LEU A 412 10.03 -6.62 -16.73
N SER A 413 8.93 -6.14 -17.32
CA SER A 413 7.58 -6.44 -16.81
C SER A 413 6.90 -7.52 -17.65
N ILE A 414 6.23 -8.44 -16.97
CA ILE A 414 5.41 -9.51 -17.57
C ILE A 414 4.01 -9.40 -16.99
N CYS A 415 3.04 -9.04 -17.84
CA CYS A 415 1.63 -8.91 -17.47
C CYS A 415 0.85 -10.15 -17.91
N PRO A 416 0.22 -10.89 -16.99
CA PRO A 416 -0.65 -12.02 -17.34
C PRO A 416 -1.85 -11.52 -18.12
N MET A 417 -2.20 -12.18 -19.23
CA MET A 417 -3.43 -11.84 -19.95
C MET A 417 -4.60 -12.61 -19.35
N LEU A 418 -5.47 -11.93 -18.61
CA LEU A 418 -6.67 -12.53 -18.00
C LEU A 418 -7.59 -13.24 -18.99
N GLN A 419 -7.59 -12.81 -20.25
CA GLN A 419 -8.40 -13.40 -21.31
C GLN A 419 -7.74 -14.62 -21.98
N GLY A 420 -6.48 -14.92 -21.66
CA GLY A 420 -5.81 -16.12 -22.12
C GLY A 420 -6.40 -17.38 -21.49
N ASP A 421 -6.39 -18.50 -22.23
CA ASP A 421 -6.97 -19.77 -21.78
C ASP A 421 -6.41 -20.29 -20.45
N PRO A 422 -5.10 -20.17 -20.14
CA PRO A 422 -4.57 -20.60 -18.83
C PRO A 422 -5.18 -19.83 -17.66
N MET A 423 -5.28 -18.51 -17.78
CA MET A 423 -5.84 -17.67 -16.72
C MET A 423 -7.34 -17.91 -16.53
N LYS A 424 -8.11 -18.06 -17.62
CA LYS A 424 -9.53 -18.42 -17.54
C LYS A 424 -9.77 -19.72 -16.79
N LYS A 425 -8.94 -20.73 -17.04
CA LYS A 425 -9.03 -22.02 -16.34
C LYS A 425 -8.73 -21.85 -14.85
N ILE A 426 -7.65 -21.14 -14.51
CA ILE A 426 -7.28 -20.85 -13.12
C ILE A 426 -8.42 -20.13 -12.38
N ILE A 427 -8.99 -19.09 -12.99
CA ILE A 427 -10.11 -18.34 -12.41
C ILE A 427 -11.31 -19.25 -12.20
N HIS A 428 -11.70 -20.04 -13.21
CA HIS A 428 -12.81 -20.98 -13.10
C HIS A 428 -12.62 -21.96 -11.94
N ASP A 429 -11.43 -22.59 -11.85
CA ASP A 429 -11.14 -23.60 -10.84
C ASP A 429 -11.15 -22.98 -9.43
N LEU A 430 -10.52 -21.81 -9.25
CA LEU A 430 -10.50 -21.09 -7.97
C LEU A 430 -11.88 -20.61 -7.52
N VAL A 431 -12.72 -20.17 -8.46
CA VAL A 431 -14.11 -19.78 -8.17
C VAL A 431 -14.93 -21.01 -7.76
N SER A 432 -14.71 -22.15 -8.42
CA SER A 432 -15.43 -23.39 -8.12
C SER A 432 -15.05 -24.00 -6.76
N SER A 433 -13.79 -23.88 -6.34
CA SER A 433 -13.30 -24.38 -5.05
C SER A 433 -13.39 -23.36 -3.91
N ALA A 434 -13.70 -22.10 -4.20
CA ALA A 434 -13.67 -20.97 -3.27
C ALA A 434 -12.29 -20.74 -2.62
N GLU A 435 -11.21 -20.93 -3.40
CA GLU A 435 -9.82 -20.86 -2.92
C GLU A 435 -9.03 -19.69 -3.52
N ILE A 436 -9.63 -18.50 -3.63
CA ILE A 436 -9.02 -17.30 -4.25
C ILE A 436 -7.61 -17.00 -3.69
N HIS A 437 -7.35 -17.28 -2.41
CA HIS A 437 -6.03 -17.18 -1.79
C HIS A 437 -4.92 -17.98 -2.50
N LYS A 438 -5.24 -18.98 -3.32
CA LYS A 438 -4.24 -19.72 -4.12
C LYS A 438 -3.86 -19.01 -5.43
N TYR A 439 -4.49 -17.88 -5.76
CA TYR A 439 -4.36 -17.23 -7.05
C TYR A 439 -2.91 -16.94 -7.44
N LEU A 440 -2.10 -16.37 -6.55
CA LEU A 440 -0.71 -16.02 -6.89
C LEU A 440 0.18 -17.25 -7.11
N CYS A 441 -0.07 -18.36 -6.40
CA CYS A 441 0.63 -19.61 -6.65
C CYS A 441 0.30 -20.16 -8.05
N LEU A 442 -0.99 -20.25 -8.39
CA LEU A 442 -1.41 -20.72 -9.71
C LEU A 442 -1.00 -19.77 -10.84
N LEU A 443 -0.95 -18.46 -10.55
CA LEU A 443 -0.43 -17.47 -11.47
C LEU A 443 1.04 -17.75 -11.78
N LEU A 444 1.88 -17.95 -10.77
CA LEU A 444 3.30 -18.28 -10.96
C LEU A 444 3.48 -19.60 -11.75
N GLU A 445 2.69 -20.63 -11.43
CA GLU A 445 2.67 -21.89 -12.20
C GLU A 445 2.29 -21.65 -13.67
N SER A 446 1.34 -20.77 -13.95
CA SER A 446 0.95 -20.41 -15.32
C SER A 446 2.02 -19.61 -16.07
N MET A 447 2.91 -18.93 -15.36
CA MET A 447 4.00 -18.15 -15.95
C MET A 447 5.25 -19.01 -16.20
N ALA A 448 5.33 -20.23 -15.66
CA ALA A 448 6.46 -21.15 -15.89
C ALA A 448 6.83 -21.33 -17.36
N PRO A 449 5.87 -21.50 -18.30
CA PRO A 449 6.18 -21.64 -19.72
C PRO A 449 6.81 -20.39 -20.35
N ILE A 450 6.52 -19.20 -19.80
CA ILE A 450 7.02 -17.91 -20.30
C ILE A 450 8.44 -17.65 -19.78
N ILE A 451 8.75 -18.05 -18.55
CA ILE A 451 10.08 -17.90 -17.93
C ILE A 451 10.63 -19.24 -17.45
N PRO A 452 10.85 -20.22 -18.35
CA PRO A 452 11.05 -21.61 -17.99
C PRO A 452 12.41 -21.91 -17.33
N THR A 453 13.37 -20.99 -17.44
CA THR A 453 14.72 -21.14 -16.89
C THR A 453 14.96 -20.33 -15.64
N ILE A 454 14.06 -19.41 -15.30
CA ILE A 454 14.06 -18.72 -14.02
C ILE A 454 13.31 -19.63 -13.06
N GLU A 455 13.98 -20.18 -12.05
CA GLU A 455 13.46 -21.22 -11.15
C GLU A 455 12.31 -20.75 -10.22
N THR A 456 11.46 -19.82 -10.66
CA THR A 456 10.33 -19.23 -9.93
C THR A 456 9.28 -20.24 -9.47
N VAL A 457 9.08 -21.33 -10.22
CA VAL A 457 8.04 -22.36 -9.95
C VAL A 457 8.55 -23.51 -9.07
N GLN A 458 9.88 -23.69 -8.97
CA GLN A 458 10.47 -24.56 -7.93
C GLN A 458 10.44 -23.91 -6.54
N LEU A 459 9.92 -22.69 -6.45
CA LEU A 459 9.70 -21.94 -5.21
C LEU A 459 8.26 -22.09 -4.69
N LEU A 460 7.50 -23.13 -5.03
CA LEU A 460 6.10 -23.34 -4.57
C LEU A 460 5.88 -24.67 -3.85
#